data_AF-A0A7J3TKR8-F1
#
_entry.id   AF-A0A7J3TKR8-F1
#
_cell.length_a   1.000
_cell.length_b   1.000
_cell.length_c   1.000
_cell.angle_alpha   90.00
_cell.angle_beta   90.00
_cell.angle_gamma   90.00
#
_symmetry.space_group_name_H-M   'P 1'
#
loop_
_entity.id
_entity.type
_entity.pdbx_description
1 polymer ?
#
loop_
_entity_poly.entity_id
_entity_poly.type
_entity_poly.pdbx_seq_one_letter_code
_entity_poly.pdbx_strand_id
1 'polypeptide(L)'
;MNDEEIVRFIKERLQKRKLEEMNKELREWMEEQGIKIEEEGKEEEEKIEGKCEICEIREAKYRCIRCGKIACMSCFWSMLGICKECITEKQMKELKEQHYF
;
A
#
# COMPACT_ATOMS: atom_id res chain seq x y z
N MET A 1 -37.82 6.66 16.08
CA MET A 1 -36.38 6.53 16.36
C MET A 1 -36.25 5.60 17.54
N ASN A 2 -35.54 4.49 17.35
CA ASN A 2 -35.37 3.49 18.40
C ASN A 2 -34.30 3.96 19.40
N ASP A 3 -34.44 3.66 20.69
CA ASP A 3 -33.47 4.10 21.72
C ASP A 3 -32.03 3.65 21.41
N GLU A 4 -31.88 2.49 20.77
CA GLU A 4 -30.61 1.94 20.32
C GLU A 4 -29.93 2.79 19.23
N GLU A 5 -30.71 3.40 18.33
CA GLU A 5 -30.20 4.27 17.26
C GLU A 5 -29.65 5.57 17.82
N ILE A 6 -30.31 6.13 18.84
CA ILE A 6 -29.89 7.34 19.53
C ILE A 6 -28.57 7.12 20.26
N VAL A 7 -28.44 5.98 20.97
CA VAL A 7 -27.21 5.62 21.68
C VAL A 7 -26.03 5.44 20.72
N ARG A 8 -26.25 4.79 19.56
CA ARG A 8 -25.20 4.62 18.54
C ARG A 8 -24.73 5.96 18.00
N PHE A 9 -25.66 6.86 17.66
CA PHE A 9 -25.35 8.19 17.16
C PHE A 9 -24.53 9.02 18.16
N ILE A 10 -24.88 8.97 19.45
CA ILE A 10 -24.13 9.68 20.50
C ILE A 10 -22.71 9.11 20.64
N LYS A 11 -22.55 7.78 20.60
CA LYS A 11 -21.22 7.13 20.67
C LYS A 11 -20.32 7.52 19.50
N GLU A 12 -20.84 7.48 18.28
CA GLU A 12 -20.09 7.88 17.07
C GLU A 12 -19.60 9.33 17.18
N ARG A 13 -20.46 10.22 17.69
CA ARG A 13 -20.11 11.63 17.85
C ARG A 13 -19.03 11.85 18.92
N LEU A 14 -19.11 11.12 20.03
CA LEU A 14 -18.09 11.17 21.08
C LEU A 14 -16.74 10.63 20.59
N GLN A 15 -16.76 9.53 19.83
CA GLN A 15 -15.55 8.97 19.21
C GLN A 15 -14.92 9.94 18.21
N LYS A 16 -15.74 10.57 17.37
CA LYS A 16 -15.28 11.57 16.40
C LYS A 16 -14.63 12.76 17.11
N ARG A 17 -15.26 13.28 18.16
CA ARG A 17 -14.70 14.38 18.96
C ARG A 17 -13.37 13.99 19.61
N LYS A 18 -13.27 12.79 20.19
CA LYS A 18 -12.02 12.28 20.77
C LYS A 18 -10.91 12.17 19.72
N LEU A 19 -11.25 11.74 18.51
CA LEU A 19 -10.32 11.65 17.40
C LEU A 19 -9.83 13.04 16.94
N GLU A 20 -10.74 14.02 16.88
CA GLU A 20 -10.42 15.42 16.56
C GLU A 20 -9.48 16.04 17.61
N GLU A 21 -9.74 15.79 18.89
CA GLU A 21 -8.88 16.24 20.00
C GLU A 21 -7.48 15.62 19.91
N MET A 22 -7.39 14.30 19.73
CA MET A 22 -6.10 13.59 19.59
C MET A 22 -5.31 14.05 18.34
N ASN A 23 -6.00 14.32 17.23
CA ASN A 23 -5.36 14.87 16.03
C ASN A 23 -4.82 16.29 16.26
N LYS A 24 -5.48 17.09 17.10
CA LYS A 24 -5.01 18.43 17.47
C LYS A 24 -3.76 18.36 18.33
N GLU A 25 -3.78 17.53 19.36
CA GLU A 25 -2.62 17.30 20.23
C GLU A 25 -1.40 16.83 19.43
N LEU A 26 -1.62 15.91 18.48
CA LEU A 26 -0.55 15.43 17.60
C LEU A 26 0.04 16.54 16.75
N ARG A 27 -0.79 17.40 16.14
CA ARG A 27 -0.31 18.53 15.32
C ARG A 27 0.49 19.53 16.14
N GLU A 28 0.02 19.87 17.33
CA GLU A 28 0.73 20.77 18.25
C GLU A 28 2.10 20.20 18.64
N TRP A 29 2.15 18.91 19.00
CA TRP A 29 3.42 18.24 19.28
C TRP A 29 4.37 18.22 18.07
N MET A 30 3.86 17.99 16.85
CA MET A 30 4.66 18.01 15.63
C MET A 30 5.25 19.39 15.35
N GLU A 31 4.49 20.45 15.56
CA GLU A 31 4.96 21.84 15.44
C GLU A 31 6.07 22.14 16.46
N GLU A 32 5.91 21.72 17.72
CA GLU A 32 6.92 21.87 18.76
C GLU A 32 8.22 21.13 18.44
N GLN A 33 8.12 19.94 17.84
CA GLN A 33 9.29 19.16 17.42
C GLN A 33 9.89 19.62 16.08
N GLY A 34 9.30 20.62 15.42
CA GLY A 34 9.74 21.09 14.11
C GLY A 34 9.55 20.05 13.00
N ILE A 35 8.66 19.09 13.19
CA ILE A 35 8.34 18.05 12.20
C ILE A 35 7.42 18.69 11.15
N LYS A 36 7.97 18.94 9.96
CA LYS A 36 7.16 19.37 8.81
C LYS A 36 6.48 18.15 8.22
N ILE A 37 5.15 18.15 8.21
CA ILE A 37 4.38 17.25 7.37
C ILE A 37 4.57 17.76 5.95
N GLU A 38 5.49 17.15 5.21
CA GLU A 38 5.33 17.12 3.77
C GLU A 38 4.03 16.33 3.55
N GLU A 39 3.01 16.94 2.96
CA GLU A 39 1.93 16.16 2.36
C GLU A 39 2.64 15.21 1.41
N GLU A 40 2.82 13.95 1.83
CA GLU A 40 3.32 12.90 0.96
C GLU A 40 2.47 13.04 -0.29
N GLY A 41 3.11 13.55 -1.35
CA GLY A 41 2.46 13.84 -2.59
C GLY A 41 1.61 12.62 -2.90
N LYS A 42 0.33 12.83 -3.24
CA LYS A 42 -0.46 11.78 -3.87
C LYS A 42 0.49 11.10 -4.83
N GLU A 43 0.95 9.90 -4.51
CA GLU A 43 1.73 9.12 -5.45
C GLU A 43 0.77 9.05 -6.63
N GLU A 44 1.09 9.78 -7.69
CA GLU A 44 0.36 9.65 -8.93
C GLU A 44 0.53 8.18 -9.25
N GLU A 45 -0.49 7.37 -8.95
CA GLU A 45 -0.49 5.96 -9.26
C GLU A 45 -0.19 5.90 -10.75
N GLU A 46 1.08 5.62 -11.11
CA GLU A 46 1.49 5.53 -12.50
C GLU A 46 0.55 4.50 -13.11
N LYS A 47 -0.35 4.96 -14.00
CA LYS A 47 -1.32 4.07 -14.62
C LYS A 47 -0.54 3.07 -15.46
N ILE A 48 -0.45 1.85 -14.96
CA ILE A 48 0.12 0.72 -15.67
C ILE A 48 -0.94 0.25 -16.67
N GLU A 49 -0.76 0.64 -17.93
CA GLU A 49 -1.63 0.23 -19.03
C GLU A 49 -0.92 -0.77 -19.94
N GLY A 50 -1.68 -1.70 -20.52
CA GLY A 50 -1.19 -2.66 -21.51
C GLY A 50 -1.01 -4.09 -20.99
N LYS A 51 -0.41 -4.92 -21.85
CA LYS A 51 -0.18 -6.33 -21.55
C LYS A 51 1.16 -6.53 -20.84
N CYS A 52 1.24 -7.60 -20.07
CA CYS A 52 2.46 -8.05 -19.44
C CYS A 52 3.55 -8.32 -20.47
N GLU A 53 4.69 -7.62 -20.36
CA GLU A 53 5.84 -7.74 -21.27
C GLU A 53 6.62 -9.06 -21.15
N ILE A 54 6.12 -9.99 -20.33
CA ILE A 54 6.78 -11.25 -20.00
C ILE A 54 5.98 -12.46 -20.51
N CYS A 55 4.66 -12.34 -20.58
CA CYS A 55 3.81 -13.41 -21.08
C CYS A 55 2.90 -12.97 -22.22
N GLU A 56 2.72 -11.66 -22.43
CA GLU A 56 1.91 -11.05 -23.50
C GLU A 56 0.45 -11.51 -23.59
N ILE A 57 -0.01 -12.28 -22.60
CA ILE A 57 -1.36 -12.86 -22.53
C ILE A 57 -2.25 -12.02 -21.61
N ARG A 58 -1.75 -11.70 -20.41
CA ARG A 58 -2.50 -11.03 -19.34
C ARG A 58 -2.19 -9.55 -19.27
N GLU A 59 -3.14 -8.76 -18.78
CA GLU A 59 -2.93 -7.35 -18.47
C GLU A 59 -1.87 -7.18 -17.38
N ALA A 60 -1.03 -6.16 -17.55
CA ALA A 60 -0.04 -5.80 -16.55
C ALA A 60 -0.68 -5.04 -15.40
N LYS A 61 -0.17 -5.27 -14.18
CA LYS A 61 -0.62 -4.59 -12.96
C LYS A 61 0.51 -4.00 -12.14
N TYR A 62 1.74 -4.44 -12.39
CA TYR A 62 2.90 -4.10 -11.58
C TYR A 62 4.08 -3.71 -12.45
N ARG A 63 4.91 -2.77 -11.99
CA ARG A 63 6.17 -2.39 -12.63
C ARG A 63 7.34 -2.96 -11.84
N CYS A 64 8.27 -3.61 -12.53
CA CYS A 64 9.49 -4.14 -11.92
C CYS A 64 10.44 -3.00 -11.53
N ILE A 65 10.81 -2.93 -10.25
CA ILE A 65 11.76 -1.91 -9.76
C ILE A 65 13.18 -2.07 -10.33
N ARG A 66 13.52 -3.27 -10.82
CA ARG A 66 14.86 -3.58 -11.35
C ARG A 66 15.02 -3.27 -12.84
N CYS A 67 14.02 -3.61 -13.66
CA CYS A 67 14.13 -3.50 -15.12
C CYS A 67 13.08 -2.58 -15.75
N GLY A 68 12.14 -2.03 -14.97
CA GLY A 68 11.09 -1.15 -15.45
C GLY A 68 9.96 -1.85 -16.22
N LYS A 69 10.08 -3.16 -16.53
CA LYS A 69 9.04 -3.90 -17.27
C LYS A 69 7.74 -3.99 -16.50
N ILE A 70 6.62 -3.94 -17.22
CA ILE A 70 5.27 -4.13 -16.69
C ILE A 70 4.87 -5.61 -16.74
N ALA A 71 4.37 -6.12 -15.62
CA ALA A 71 4.11 -7.53 -15.41
C ALA A 71 2.70 -7.79 -14.87
N CYS A 72 2.12 -8.92 -15.25
CA CYS A 72 0.90 -9.43 -14.63
C CYS A 72 1.23 -10.05 -13.26
N MET A 73 0.21 -10.22 -12.41
CA MET A 73 0.34 -10.75 -11.04
C MET A 73 1.12 -12.07 -10.93
N SER A 74 0.97 -12.95 -11.92
CA SER A 74 1.64 -14.26 -11.99
C SER A 74 3.07 -14.22 -12.51
N CYS A 75 3.50 -13.12 -13.15
CA CYS A 75 4.88 -12.93 -13.61
C CYS A 75 5.64 -11.92 -12.74
N PHE A 76 5.04 -11.51 -11.63
CA PHE A 76 5.55 -10.52 -10.70
C PHE A 76 5.62 -11.10 -9.28
N TRP A 77 6.74 -10.86 -8.61
CA TRP A 77 6.93 -11.21 -7.20
C TRP A 77 6.61 -9.98 -6.36
N SER A 78 5.35 -9.87 -5.91
CA SER A 78 4.86 -8.69 -5.16
C SER A 78 5.70 -8.38 -3.93
N MET A 79 6.11 -9.41 -3.18
CA MET A 79 6.95 -9.25 -1.98
C MET A 79 8.33 -8.66 -2.26
N LEU A 80 8.85 -8.81 -3.48
CA LEU A 80 10.17 -8.34 -3.87
C LEU A 80 10.13 -7.11 -4.77
N GLY A 81 8.95 -6.78 -5.32
CA GLY A 81 8.81 -5.73 -6.32
C GLY A 81 9.46 -6.04 -7.67
N ILE A 82 9.80 -7.29 -7.97
CA ILE A 82 10.54 -7.67 -9.19
C ILE A 82 9.78 -8.65 -10.06
N CYS A 83 10.07 -8.64 -11.36
CA CYS A 83 9.52 -9.60 -12.29
C CYS A 83 10.24 -10.96 -12.26
N LYS A 84 9.61 -11.99 -12.86
CA LYS A 84 10.16 -13.36 -12.94
C LYS A 84 11.50 -13.47 -13.67
N GLU A 85 11.84 -12.50 -14.52
CA GLU A 85 13.13 -12.51 -15.24
C GLU A 85 14.26 -11.87 -14.40
N CYS A 86 13.91 -11.06 -13.41
CA CYS A 86 14.87 -10.37 -12.55
C CYS A 86 15.23 -11.12 -11.27
N ILE A 87 14.54 -12.23 -10.98
CA ILE A 87 14.86 -13.09 -9.86
C ILE A 87 15.97 -14.06 -10.27
N THR A 88 17.02 -14.16 -9.47
CA THR A 88 18.08 -15.14 -9.73
C THR A 88 17.67 -16.53 -9.22
N GLU A 89 18.24 -17.60 -9.79
CA GLU A 89 17.97 -18.97 -9.33
C GLU A 89 18.34 -19.17 -7.86
N LYS A 90 19.39 -18.48 -7.37
CA LYS A 90 19.78 -18.50 -5.96
C LYS A 90 18.70 -17.88 -5.07
N GLN A 91 18.19 -16.70 -5.45
CA GLN A 91 17.08 -16.06 -4.73
C GLN A 91 15.83 -16.93 -4.74
N MET A 92 15.51 -17.61 -5.86
CA MET A 92 14.39 -18.55 -5.92
C MET A 92 14.51 -19.73 -4.95
N LYS A 93 15.73 -20.26 -4.73
CA LYS A 93 15.96 -21.34 -3.77
C LYS A 93 15.73 -20.87 -2.34
N GLU A 94 16.31 -19.72 -1.98
CA GLU A 94 16.14 -19.11 -0.66
C GLU A 94 14.66 -18.80 -0.36
N LEU A 95 13.91 -18.31 -1.36
CA LEU A 95 12.47 -18.06 -1.24
C LEU A 95 11.63 -19.33 -1.06
N LYS A 96 12.00 -20.43 -1.73
CA LYS A 96 11.35 -21.73 -1.56
C LYS A 96 11.67 -22.37 -0.21
N GLU A 97 12.85 -22.12 0.33
CA GLU A 97 13.27 -22.65 1.64
C GLU A 97 12.64 -21.88 2.81
N GLN A 98 12.40 -20.57 2.67
CA GLN A 98 11.79 -19.74 3.70
C GLN A 98 10.25 -19.73 3.70
N HIS A 99 9.60 -20.12 2.61
CA HIS A 99 8.15 -20.22 2.54
C HIS A 99 7.69 -21.58 1.99
N TYR A 100 7.18 -22.39 2.92
CA TYR A 100 6.33 -23.58 2.74
C TYR A 100 5.47 -23.52 1.46
N PHE A 101 5.54 -24.59 0.66
CA PHE A 101 4.32 -25.19 0.11
C PHE A 101 3.75 -26.14 1.16
#